data_AF-A0A954BI76-F1
#
_entry.id   AF-A0A954BI76-F1
#
_cell.length_a   1.000
_cell.length_b   1.000
_cell.length_c   1.000
_cell.angle_alpha   90.00
_cell.angle_beta   90.00
_cell.angle_gamma   90.00
#
_symmetry.space_group_name_H-M   'P 1'
#
loop_
_entity.id
_entity.type
_entity.pdbx_description
1 polymer ?
#
loop_
_entity_poly.entity_id
_entity_poly.type
_entity_poly.pdbx_seq_one_letter_code
_entity_poly.pdbx_strand_id
1 'polypeptide(L)'
;MSGYGPFDGFTLTAIALAVALSALVSLIGTSARKRNIAIGEARLGDLAEMTGIRDPKRLLQVFGPPDMGHVWRQVSLLEVRRARTPEGWLISSDLVDYGCIAVAVLALMLKHWLMPGFLLGALAIQVAGWVVASRLPR
;
A
#
# COMPACT_ATOMS: atom_id res chain seq x y z
N MET A 1 31.33 21.27 1.50
CA MET A 1 30.94 22.46 2.30
C MET A 1 29.55 22.20 2.85
N SER A 2 29.45 22.12 4.17
CA SER A 2 28.28 21.69 4.95
C SER A 2 27.31 22.86 5.10
N GLY A 3 26.21 22.86 4.35
CA GLY A 3 25.09 23.79 4.54
C GLY A 3 23.97 23.12 5.30
N TYR A 4 24.01 23.11 6.63
CA TYR A 4 22.94 22.60 7.50
C TYR A 4 22.67 23.63 8.60
N GLY A 5 21.45 24.17 8.63
CA GLY A 5 20.89 24.74 9.86
C GLY A 5 20.60 23.62 10.89
N PRO A 6 20.24 23.98 12.14
CA PRO A 6 20.18 23.04 13.26
C PRO A 6 19.14 21.90 13.15
N PHE A 7 18.29 21.87 12.12
CA PHE A 7 17.16 20.95 12.01
C PHE A 7 17.34 19.80 11.02
N ASP A 8 18.41 19.80 10.25
CA ASP A 8 18.36 19.13 8.97
C ASP A 8 18.68 17.60 9.15
N GLY A 9 19.32 17.21 10.27
CA GLY A 9 19.34 15.82 10.74
C GLY A 9 18.04 15.34 11.42
N PHE A 10 17.33 16.24 12.12
CA PHE A 10 16.04 15.93 12.75
C PHE A 10 14.95 15.71 11.69
N THR A 11 14.88 16.58 10.69
CA THR A 11 13.91 16.51 9.59
C THR A 11 14.09 15.22 8.78
N LEU A 12 15.32 14.83 8.45
CA LEU A 12 15.61 13.56 7.79
C LEU A 12 15.10 12.36 8.60
N THR A 13 15.36 12.36 9.90
CA THR A 13 14.96 11.30 10.81
C THR A 13 13.42 11.23 10.92
N ALA A 14 12.76 12.38 11.03
CA ALA A 14 11.31 12.47 11.10
C ALA A 14 10.62 11.95 9.82
N ILE A 15 11.15 12.31 8.64
CA ILE A 15 10.63 11.81 7.36
C ILE A 15 10.82 10.31 7.25
N ALA A 16 12.00 9.78 7.59
CA ALA A 16 12.27 8.36 7.56
C ALA A 16 11.31 7.58 8.48
N LEU A 17 11.08 8.07 9.70
CA LEU A 17 10.11 7.49 10.63
C LEU A 17 8.68 7.53 10.08
N ALA A 18 8.25 8.66 9.52
CA ALA A 18 6.91 8.80 8.94
C ALA A 18 6.68 7.80 7.79
N VAL A 19 7.67 7.65 6.90
CA VAL A 19 7.61 6.69 5.77
C VAL A 19 7.57 5.25 6.29
N ALA A 20 8.43 4.91 7.26
CA ALA A 20 8.48 3.57 7.83
C ALA A 20 7.16 3.18 8.52
N LEU A 21 6.60 4.07 9.34
CA LEU A 21 5.33 3.84 10.02
C LEU A 21 4.16 3.74 9.02
N SER A 22 4.14 4.59 7.99
CA SER A 22 3.13 4.56 6.94
C SER A 22 3.15 3.22 6.19
N ALA A 23 4.34 2.76 5.80
CA ALA A 23 4.53 1.47 5.13
C ALA A 23 4.12 0.28 6.02
N LEU A 24 4.40 0.34 7.31
CA LEU A 24 3.95 -0.69 8.27
C LEU A 24 2.43 -0.78 8.36
N VAL A 25 1.74 0.37 8.42
CA VAL A 25 0.26 0.40 8.42
C VAL A 25 -0.29 -0.19 7.12
N SER A 26 0.30 0.13 5.97
CA SER A 26 -0.08 -0.44 4.67
C SER A 26 0.10 -1.96 4.62
N LEU A 27 1.24 -2.48 5.11
CA LEU A 27 1.51 -3.91 5.21
C LEU A 27 0.48 -4.63 6.09
N ILE A 28 0.19 -4.06 7.28
CA ILE A 28 -0.80 -4.63 8.19
C ILE A 28 -2.18 -4.66 7.52
N GLY A 29 -2.62 -3.56 6.91
CA GLY A 29 -3.91 -3.51 6.20
C GLY A 29 -3.99 -4.54 5.07
N THR A 30 -2.93 -4.64 4.27
CA THR A 30 -2.86 -5.62 3.16
C THR A 30 -2.85 -7.05 3.66
N SER A 31 -2.18 -7.33 4.78
CA SER A 31 -2.19 -8.66 5.41
C SER A 31 -3.58 -9.05 5.91
N ALA A 32 -4.31 -8.11 6.52
CA ALA A 32 -5.69 -8.33 6.99
C ALA A 32 -6.62 -8.65 5.82
N ARG A 33 -6.53 -7.91 4.71
CA ARG A 33 -7.32 -8.16 3.49
C ARG A 33 -7.02 -9.51 2.87
N LYS A 34 -5.74 -9.89 2.78
CA LYS A 34 -5.35 -11.22 2.30
C LYS A 34 -5.91 -12.34 3.18
N ARG A 35 -5.92 -12.13 4.50
CA ARG A 35 -6.52 -13.07 5.45
C ARG A 35 -8.03 -13.17 5.23
N ASN A 36 -8.75 -12.05 5.09
CA ASN A 36 -10.19 -12.03 4.84
C ASN A 36 -10.56 -12.81 3.56
N ILE A 37 -9.77 -12.66 2.50
CA ILE A 37 -9.94 -13.45 1.27
C ILE A 37 -9.68 -14.93 1.52
N ALA A 38 -8.61 -15.27 2.24
CA ALA A 38 -8.26 -16.66 2.52
C ALA A 38 -9.31 -17.39 3.38
N ILE A 39 -10.00 -16.69 4.27
CA ILE A 39 -11.08 -17.25 5.10
C ILE A 39 -12.47 -17.18 4.44
N GLY A 40 -12.57 -16.62 3.22
CA GLY A 40 -13.83 -16.48 2.49
C GLY A 40 -14.75 -15.37 3.01
N GLU A 41 -14.22 -14.41 3.77
CA GLU A 41 -14.96 -13.27 4.31
C GLU A 41 -14.68 -11.96 3.54
N ALA A 42 -14.14 -12.07 2.33
CA ALA A 42 -13.81 -10.92 1.49
C ALA A 42 -15.06 -10.08 1.19
N ARG A 43 -15.01 -8.80 1.53
CA ARG A 43 -16.04 -7.81 1.16
C ARG A 43 -15.66 -7.09 -0.13
N LEU A 44 -16.60 -6.30 -0.64
CA LEU A 44 -16.41 -5.49 -1.84
C LEU A 44 -15.18 -4.59 -1.72
N GLY A 45 -15.00 -3.91 -0.59
CA GLY A 45 -13.84 -3.06 -0.31
C GLY A 45 -12.51 -3.81 -0.32
N ASP A 46 -12.47 -5.03 0.25
CA ASP A 46 -11.25 -5.85 0.27
C ASP A 46 -10.83 -6.24 -1.16
N LEU A 47 -11.80 -6.62 -2.00
CA LEU A 47 -11.56 -6.96 -3.40
C LEU A 47 -11.19 -5.73 -4.23
N ALA A 48 -11.86 -4.59 -4.03
CA ALA A 48 -11.57 -3.33 -4.69
C ALA A 48 -10.13 -2.88 -4.40
N GLU A 49 -9.70 -2.96 -3.15
CA GLU A 49 -8.37 -2.52 -2.73
C GLU A 49 -7.26 -3.48 -3.16
N MET A 50 -7.52 -4.79 -3.13
CA MET A 50 -6.56 -5.80 -3.57
C MET A 50 -6.38 -5.87 -5.10
N THR A 51 -7.42 -5.50 -5.86
CA THR A 51 -7.38 -5.47 -7.33
C THR A 51 -7.15 -4.09 -7.92
N GLY A 52 -7.43 -3.01 -7.18
CA GLY A 52 -7.46 -1.64 -7.68
C GLY A 52 -8.68 -1.32 -8.56
N ILE A 53 -9.66 -2.22 -8.66
CA ILE A 53 -10.88 -1.96 -9.44
C ILE A 53 -11.82 -1.07 -8.63
N ARG A 54 -12.06 0.14 -9.12
CA ARG A 54 -12.92 1.14 -8.45
C ARG A 54 -14.42 0.96 -8.71
N ASP A 55 -14.79 0.34 -9.82
CA ASP A 55 -16.19 0.16 -10.20
C ASP A 55 -16.75 -1.15 -9.60
N PRO A 56 -17.75 -1.10 -8.71
CA PRO A 56 -18.35 -2.29 -8.12
C PRO A 56 -19.00 -3.20 -9.18
N LYS A 57 -19.51 -2.65 -10.28
CA LYS A 57 -20.08 -3.44 -11.38
C LYS A 57 -19.01 -4.28 -12.06
N ARG A 58 -17.81 -3.71 -12.22
CA ARG A 58 -16.68 -4.41 -12.81
C ARG A 58 -16.14 -5.50 -11.88
N LEU A 59 -16.15 -5.27 -10.56
CA LEU A 59 -15.84 -6.31 -9.58
C LEU A 59 -16.83 -7.48 -9.66
N LEU A 60 -18.13 -7.20 -9.76
CA LEU A 60 -19.16 -8.22 -9.94
C LEU A 60 -19.00 -9.02 -11.24
N GLN A 61 -18.57 -8.36 -12.33
CA GLN A 61 -18.28 -9.06 -13.59
C GLN A 61 -17.08 -9.99 -13.50
N VAL A 62 -16.07 -9.63 -12.69
CA VAL A 62 -14.83 -10.41 -12.56
C VAL A 62 -14.99 -11.55 -11.56
N PHE A 63 -15.62 -11.31 -10.42
CA PHE A 63 -15.71 -12.26 -9.30
C PHE A 63 -17.09 -12.90 -9.14
N GLY A 64 -18.08 -12.50 -9.93
CA GLY A 64 -19.46 -12.96 -9.80
C GLY A 64 -20.22 -12.25 -8.67
N PRO A 65 -21.52 -12.59 -8.50
CA PRO A 65 -22.34 -12.03 -7.44
C PRO A 65 -21.86 -12.49 -6.05
N PRO A 66 -21.92 -11.63 -5.02
CA PRO A 66 -21.60 -12.02 -3.66
C PRO A 66 -22.65 -12.98 -3.09
N ASP A 67 -22.27 -13.74 -2.07
CA ASP A 67 -23.21 -14.56 -1.29
C ASP A 67 -24.20 -13.65 -0.51
N MET A 68 -25.26 -14.21 0.08
CA MET A 68 -26.29 -13.46 0.80
C MET A 68 -25.75 -12.55 1.93
N GLY A 69 -24.54 -12.81 2.42
CA GLY A 69 -23.83 -11.97 3.39
C GLY A 69 -23.02 -10.81 2.79
N HIS A 70 -23.17 -10.51 1.49
CA HIS A 70 -22.33 -9.54 0.76
C HIS A 70 -20.82 -9.88 0.81
N VAL A 71 -20.51 -11.16 0.91
CA VAL A 71 -19.14 -11.69 0.98
C VAL A 71 -18.86 -12.66 -0.16
N TRP A 72 -17.62 -12.66 -0.63
CA TRP A 72 -17.14 -13.60 -1.64
C TRP A 72 -16.38 -14.75 -0.98
N ARG A 73 -17.11 -15.84 -0.70
CA ARG A 73 -16.56 -17.04 -0.06
C ARG A 73 -15.69 -17.90 -0.96
N GLN A 74 -15.96 -17.86 -2.26
CA GLN A 74 -15.31 -18.74 -3.24
C GLN A 74 -14.11 -18.09 -3.92
N VAL A 75 -13.87 -16.78 -3.71
CA VAL A 75 -12.80 -16.06 -4.38
C VAL A 75 -11.45 -16.39 -3.74
N SER A 76 -10.54 -16.86 -4.57
CA SER A 76 -9.18 -17.20 -4.14
C SER A 76 -8.22 -16.01 -4.27
N LEU A 77 -7.16 -16.00 -3.46
CA LEU A 77 -6.07 -15.02 -3.59
C LEU A 77 -5.41 -15.04 -4.99
N LEU A 78 -5.46 -16.18 -5.69
CA LEU A 78 -4.84 -16.33 -7.00
C LEU A 78 -5.68 -15.65 -8.08
N GLU A 79 -7.01 -15.74 -8.02
CA GLU A 79 -7.92 -14.99 -8.89
C GLU A 79 -7.79 -13.49 -8.68
N VAL A 80 -7.70 -13.05 -7.41
CA VAL A 80 -7.50 -11.64 -7.08
C VAL A 80 -6.19 -11.11 -7.66
N ARG A 81 -5.11 -11.89 -7.63
CA ARG A 81 -3.84 -11.51 -8.28
C ARG A 81 -3.94 -11.42 -9.79
N ARG A 82 -4.71 -12.31 -10.43
CA ARG A 82 -4.92 -12.29 -11.89
C ARG A 82 -5.74 -11.06 -12.33
N ALA A 83 -6.70 -10.64 -11.51
CA ALA A 83 -7.54 -9.47 -11.77
C ALA A 83 -6.89 -8.13 -11.38
N ARG A 84 -5.66 -8.14 -10.87
CA ARG A 84 -5.01 -6.95 -10.33
C ARG A 84 -4.64 -5.95 -11.43
N THR A 85 -5.18 -4.75 -11.32
CA THR A 85 -4.83 -3.58 -12.14
C THR A 85 -3.51 -2.95 -11.65
N PRO A 86 -2.82 -2.14 -12.47
CA PRO A 86 -1.63 -1.40 -12.04
C PRO A 86 -1.89 -0.50 -10.82
N GLU A 87 -3.13 -0.01 -10.63
CA GLU A 87 -3.51 0.73 -9.42
C GLU A 87 -3.51 -0.17 -8.17
N GLY A 88 -3.96 -1.43 -8.30
CA GLY A 88 -3.91 -2.41 -7.20
C GLY A 88 -2.48 -2.80 -6.81
N TRP A 89 -1.51 -2.64 -7.71
CA TRP A 89 -0.09 -2.76 -7.38
C TRP A 89 0.45 -1.58 -6.58
N LEU A 90 -0.09 -0.37 -6.76
CA LEU A 90 0.31 0.79 -5.96
C LEU A 90 -0.26 0.75 -4.54
N ILE A 91 -1.48 0.23 -4.37
CA ILE A 91 -2.18 0.23 -3.08
C ILE A 91 -1.80 -0.97 -2.21
N SER A 92 -1.55 -2.13 -2.82
CA SER A 92 -1.48 -3.40 -2.09
C SER A 92 -0.32 -4.29 -2.57
N SER A 93 0.83 -3.66 -2.84
CA SER A 93 2.08 -4.37 -3.10
C SER A 93 3.00 -4.31 -1.89
N ASP A 94 3.12 -5.45 -1.20
CA ASP A 94 4.07 -5.64 -0.10
C ASP A 94 5.50 -5.26 -0.53
N LEU A 95 5.84 -5.47 -1.81
CA LEU A 95 7.18 -5.15 -2.33
C LEU A 95 7.46 -3.65 -2.33
N VAL A 96 6.44 -2.82 -2.61
CA VAL A 96 6.56 -1.36 -2.56
C VAL A 96 6.72 -0.89 -1.11
N ASP A 97 5.95 -1.47 -0.20
CA ASP A 97 6.05 -1.14 1.23
C ASP A 97 7.40 -1.58 1.82
N TYR A 98 7.89 -2.79 1.50
CA TYR A 98 9.22 -3.25 1.88
C TYR A 98 10.32 -2.37 1.28
N GLY A 99 10.15 -1.91 0.03
CA GLY A 99 11.06 -0.94 -0.60
C GLY A 99 11.11 0.39 0.15
N CYS A 100 9.95 0.92 0.54
CA CYS A 100 9.86 2.15 1.34
C CYS A 100 10.53 2.00 2.71
N ILE A 101 10.32 0.86 3.38
CA ILE A 101 10.98 0.55 4.66
C ILE A 101 12.49 0.44 4.48
N ALA A 102 12.95 -0.26 3.44
CA ALA A 102 14.38 -0.40 3.15
C ALA A 102 15.03 0.97 2.90
N VAL A 103 14.39 1.85 2.13
CA VAL A 103 14.86 3.23 1.91
C VAL A 103 14.91 4.02 3.22
N ALA A 104 13.89 3.90 4.08
CA ALA A 104 13.88 4.56 5.39
C ALA A 104 15.03 4.07 6.28
N VAL A 105 15.27 2.76 6.35
CA VAL A 105 16.39 2.19 7.11
C VAL A 105 17.73 2.62 6.54
N LEU A 106 17.91 2.54 5.22
CA LEU A 106 19.14 2.96 4.55
C LEU A 106 19.43 4.44 4.75
N ALA A 107 18.41 5.31 4.76
CA ALA A 107 18.60 6.73 5.02
C ALA A 107 19.05 7.03 6.45
N LEU A 108 18.70 6.18 7.42
CA LEU A 108 19.18 6.30 8.80
C LEU A 108 20.59 5.72 8.99
N MET A 109 20.93 4.65 8.26
CA MET A 109 22.24 3.99 8.38
C MET A 109 23.33 4.64 7.53
N LEU A 110 22.97 5.19 6.36
CA LEU A 110 23.90 5.75 5.39
C LEU A 110 23.67 7.26 5.24
N LYS A 111 24.64 8.07 5.66
CA LYS A 111 24.65 9.50 5.37
C LYS A 111 25.19 9.76 3.96
N HIS A 112 24.39 9.45 2.95
CA HIS A 112 24.67 9.84 1.56
C HIS A 112 23.82 11.05 1.14
N TRP A 113 24.43 11.95 0.36
CA TRP A 113 23.78 13.17 -0.15
C TRP A 113 22.53 12.92 -1.03
N LEU A 114 22.38 11.72 -1.59
CA LEU A 114 21.22 11.32 -2.38
C LEU A 114 20.05 10.80 -1.54
N MET A 115 20.26 10.47 -0.26
CA MET A 115 19.23 9.88 0.61
C MET A 115 17.98 10.76 0.78
N PRO A 116 18.08 12.10 0.91
CA PRO A 116 16.89 12.96 0.93
C PRO A 116 16.00 12.77 -0.30
N GLY A 117 16.60 12.61 -1.50
CA GLY A 117 15.86 12.36 -2.73
C GLY A 117 15.12 11.03 -2.73
N PHE A 118 15.77 9.96 -2.25
CA PHE A 118 15.13 8.65 -2.13
C PHE A 118 14.00 8.65 -1.10
N LEU A 119 14.17 9.32 0.04
CA LEU A 119 13.12 9.46 1.06
C LEU A 119 11.92 10.25 0.54
N LEU A 120 12.14 11.34 -0.19
CA LEU A 120 11.05 12.09 -0.83
C LEU A 120 10.31 11.23 -1.86
N GLY A 121 11.03 10.41 -2.63
CA GLY A 121 10.43 9.44 -3.54
C GLY A 121 9.56 8.41 -2.82
N ALA A 122 10.07 7.81 -1.74
CA ALA A 122 9.32 6.85 -0.93
C ALA A 122 8.07 7.49 -0.28
N LEU A 123 8.20 8.72 0.20
CA LEU A 123 7.08 9.48 0.75
C LEU A 123 6.02 9.78 -0.33
N ALA A 124 6.43 10.19 -1.52
CA ALA A 124 5.51 10.43 -2.63
C ALA A 124 4.73 9.16 -3.02
N ILE A 125 5.39 8.00 -3.02
CA ILE A 125 4.73 6.72 -3.29
C ILE A 125 3.71 6.37 -2.20
N GLN A 126 4.06 6.53 -0.92
CA GLN A 126 3.14 6.26 0.18
C GLN A 126 1.91 7.19 0.15
N VAL A 127 2.13 8.48 -0.14
CA VAL A 127 1.03 9.44 -0.31
C VAL A 127 0.16 9.07 -1.52
N ALA A 128 0.76 8.67 -2.64
CA ALA A 128 0.02 8.22 -3.81
C ALA A 128 -0.84 6.98 -3.49
N GLY A 129 -0.30 6.00 -2.77
CA GLY A 129 -1.04 4.83 -2.29
C GLY A 129 -2.26 5.22 -1.47
N TRP A 130 -2.10 6.13 -0.51
CA TRP A 130 -3.19 6.69 0.29
C TRP A 130 -4.25 7.42 -0.54
N VAL A 131 -3.82 8.26 -1.48
CA VAL A 131 -4.73 9.01 -2.36
C VAL A 131 -5.57 8.05 -3.20
N VAL A 132 -4.96 7.00 -3.77
CA VAL A 132 -5.71 6.02 -4.55
C VAL A 132 -6.62 5.19 -3.64
N ALA A 133 -6.17 4.77 -2.46
CA ALA A 133 -6.99 4.04 -1.50
C ALA A 133 -8.23 4.83 -1.04
N SER A 134 -8.08 6.15 -0.85
CA SER A 134 -9.20 7.03 -0.46
C SER A 134 -10.29 7.16 -1.52
N ARG A 135 -10.01 6.78 -2.77
CA ARG A 135 -10.95 6.82 -3.90
C ARG A 135 -11.64 5.48 -4.18
N LEU A 136 -11.34 4.45 -3.40
CA LEU A 136 -11.98 3.14 -3.55
C LEU A 136 -13.40 3.15 -2.95
N PRO A 137 -14.32 2.38 -3.55
CA PRO A 137 -15.65 2.18 -2.99
C PRO A 137 -15.55 1.43 -1.65
N ARG A 138 -16.34 1.86 -0.66
CA ARG A 138 -16.47 1.22 0.66
C ARG A 138 -17.69 0.31 0.70
#